data_AF-A0A4Y1N1H6-F1
#
_entry.id   AF-A0A4Y1N1H6-F1
#
_cell.length_a   1.000
_cell.length_b   1.000
_cell.length_c   1.000
_cell.angle_alpha   90.00
_cell.angle_beta   90.00
_cell.angle_gamma   90.00
#
_symmetry.space_group_name_H-M   'P 1'
#
loop_
_entity.id
_entity.type
_entity.pdbx_description
1 polymer ?
#
loop_
_entity_poly.entity_id
_entity_poly.type
_entity_poly.pdbx_seq_one_letter_code
_entity_poly.pdbx_strand_id
1 'polypeptide(L)'
;MDLIRDILRPATRAVRSIIGTNGLSDRLAVLEGALLTQSRPNGASSAAPSAGTAPLPAPSPAPPAERPAPLNVNLLLHQSRGAFLRAMPPGAQRLLSAGCAGLWYFEWIEQTYGRVPEHLGIEYYSPRPEGLPDNVTWIANTASDMSDVPDASCDLVFSGQNLEHLWPEEVAGFVLEAARVLKPGGHLVMDSPNRHVTRLLNWSHSEHTIKLTETEAQELARLAGFDVTVTRGIWLCRDSRSGEVLPFDPNAPHPGWSVPERLIAAHDRPEDSFIWWVEAVRSDRAPDAPAVRALMSDLFRQHWPERVQRLLAAPGHAVEADAEGEWVTAAPGSQGAVLYGPYMPLRAGRYRVSWRLRLPQQADGVIAVCEVVARETEAPLARCEIRAGDEAPSLDFVLGEMTFGLEFRCLATGGAGFAARRGVELQEWPDGPAAS
;
A
#
# COMPACT_ATOMS: atom_id res chain seq x y z
N MET A 1 14.83 -29.49 -36.58
CA MET A 1 14.63 -28.05 -36.34
C MET A 1 13.91 -27.92 -35.00
N ASP A 2 14.59 -28.28 -33.91
CA ASP A 2 14.04 -28.23 -32.54
C ASP A 2 15.21 -28.10 -31.55
N LEU A 3 15.92 -26.96 -31.61
CA LEU A 3 16.97 -26.65 -30.63
C LEU A 3 17.26 -25.14 -30.53
N ILE A 4 16.23 -24.28 -30.62
CA ILE A 4 16.36 -22.83 -30.36
C ILE A 4 15.05 -22.30 -29.74
N ARG A 5 14.65 -22.83 -28.56
CA ARG A 5 13.62 -22.20 -27.70
C ARG A 5 13.99 -22.10 -26.23
N ASP A 6 15.11 -22.69 -25.79
CA ASP A 6 15.47 -22.77 -24.37
C ASP A 6 16.58 -21.81 -23.91
N ILE A 7 17.00 -20.81 -24.71
CA ILE A 7 18.17 -19.95 -24.38
C ILE A 7 17.80 -18.51 -23.96
N LEU A 8 16.51 -18.15 -23.81
CA LEU A 8 16.10 -16.79 -23.43
C LEU A 8 15.13 -16.73 -22.23
N ARG A 9 15.40 -17.48 -21.15
CA ARG A 9 14.81 -17.19 -19.84
C ARG A 9 15.90 -16.61 -18.93
N PRO A 10 15.85 -15.32 -18.53
CA PRO A 10 16.77 -14.81 -17.53
C PRO A 10 16.56 -15.57 -16.22
N ALA A 11 17.65 -16.13 -15.71
CA ALA A 11 17.73 -16.73 -14.40
C ALA A 11 17.53 -15.67 -13.30
N THR A 12 16.28 -15.35 -12.97
CA THR A 12 15.90 -14.50 -11.81
C THR A 12 15.28 -15.31 -10.67
N ARG A 13 15.49 -16.63 -10.65
CA ARG A 13 14.77 -17.56 -9.77
C ARG A 13 15.37 -17.76 -8.36
N ALA A 14 16.48 -17.09 -8.00
CA ALA A 14 17.26 -17.49 -6.82
C ALA A 14 17.33 -16.48 -5.65
N VAL A 15 16.73 -15.29 -5.73
CA VAL A 15 16.65 -14.35 -4.57
C VAL A 15 15.20 -13.99 -4.20
N ARG A 16 14.22 -14.42 -4.99
CA ARG A 16 12.78 -14.09 -4.86
C ARG A 16 12.03 -14.89 -3.77
N SER A 17 12.73 -15.43 -2.78
CA SER A 17 12.17 -16.40 -1.81
C SER A 17 11.79 -15.81 -0.44
N ILE A 18 11.87 -14.48 -0.22
CA ILE A 18 11.54 -13.89 1.09
C ILE A 18 10.46 -12.78 1.00
N ILE A 19 10.09 -12.32 -0.19
CA ILE A 19 9.25 -11.13 -0.33
C ILE A 19 8.05 -11.49 -1.20
N GLY A 20 7.07 -12.07 -0.52
CA GLY A 20 5.82 -12.53 -1.10
C GLY A 20 4.88 -12.89 0.02
N THR A 21 4.63 -11.96 0.93
CA THR A 21 3.50 -12.03 1.85
C THR A 21 3.14 -10.62 2.31
N ASN A 22 1.85 -10.33 2.25
CA ASN A 22 1.11 -9.44 3.16
C ASN A 22 1.26 -9.88 4.64
N GLY A 23 2.45 -10.35 5.05
CA GLY A 23 2.76 -11.02 6.31
C GLY A 23 4.19 -10.81 6.81
N LEU A 24 5.06 -10.12 6.05
CA LEU A 24 6.39 -9.71 6.56
C LEU A 24 6.52 -8.20 6.82
N SER A 25 5.73 -7.35 6.17
CA SER A 25 5.59 -5.93 6.56
C SER A 25 5.01 -5.78 7.98
N ASP A 26 4.22 -6.77 8.44
CA ASP A 26 3.65 -6.82 9.80
C ASP A 26 4.69 -6.99 10.92
N ARG A 27 5.90 -7.49 10.63
CA ARG A 27 6.95 -7.65 11.66
C ARG A 27 7.86 -6.45 11.83
N LEU A 28 7.97 -5.57 10.83
CA LEU A 28 8.89 -4.42 10.87
C LEU A 28 8.22 -3.15 11.40
N ALA A 29 6.94 -2.92 11.12
CA ALA A 29 6.18 -1.80 11.71
C ALA A 29 6.10 -1.89 13.25
N VAL A 30 6.12 -3.11 13.80
CA VAL A 30 6.15 -3.36 15.26
C VAL A 30 7.52 -3.03 15.89
N LEU A 31 8.61 -3.17 15.13
CA LEU A 31 9.97 -2.91 15.63
C LEU A 31 10.30 -1.42 15.69
N GLU A 32 9.80 -0.60 14.76
CA GLU A 32 10.03 0.86 14.78
C GLU A 32 9.25 1.56 15.90
N GLY A 33 8.04 1.09 16.24
CA GLY A 33 7.25 1.61 17.37
C GLY A 33 7.84 1.30 18.75
N ALA A 34 8.56 0.18 18.89
CA ALA A 34 9.16 -0.24 20.16
C ALA A 34 10.45 0.54 20.52
N LEU A 35 11.12 1.13 19.53
CA LEU A 35 12.33 1.95 19.73
C LEU A 35 12.01 3.40 20.16
N LEU A 36 10.76 3.84 20.06
CA LEU A 36 10.34 5.22 20.35
C LEU A 36 9.77 5.43 21.77
N THR A 37 9.63 4.38 22.59
CA THR A 37 8.89 4.47 23.87
C THR A 37 9.65 4.09 25.14
N GLN A 38 10.98 3.94 25.11
CA GLN A 38 11.74 3.70 26.35
C GLN A 38 12.62 4.88 26.75
N SER A 39 12.04 5.74 27.59
CA SER A 39 12.79 6.66 28.44
C SER A 39 11.99 6.96 29.70
N ARG A 40 12.27 6.23 30.80
CA ARG A 40 12.61 6.80 32.11
C ARG A 40 12.92 5.73 33.19
N PRO A 41 13.73 6.08 34.21
CA PRO A 41 14.59 5.15 34.94
C PRO A 41 14.05 4.68 36.30
N ASN A 42 14.64 3.56 36.75
CA ASN A 42 14.49 2.93 38.06
C ASN A 42 15.09 3.75 39.24
N GLY A 43 14.44 3.65 40.41
CA GLY A 43 14.98 3.89 41.76
C GLY A 43 13.86 3.73 42.79
N ALA A 44 13.99 3.25 44.02
CA ALA A 44 15.07 2.72 44.84
C ALA A 44 14.43 1.84 45.96
N SER A 45 15.26 1.13 46.73
CA SER A 45 14.93 0.03 47.66
C SER A 45 14.73 0.43 49.14
N SER A 46 14.13 -0.51 49.91
CA SER A 46 14.13 -0.73 51.38
C SER A 46 13.07 0.03 52.21
N ALA A 47 12.50 -0.45 53.33
CA ALA A 47 12.74 -1.57 54.26
C ALA A 47 11.44 -1.94 55.03
N ALA A 48 11.47 -3.00 55.87
CA ALA A 48 10.39 -3.43 56.79
C ALA A 48 10.99 -3.74 58.19
N PRO A 49 10.23 -4.05 59.27
CA PRO A 49 8.83 -3.74 59.64
C PRO A 49 8.68 -3.21 61.10
N SER A 50 7.46 -2.88 61.54
CA SER A 50 7.09 -2.96 62.97
C SER A 50 5.61 -3.31 63.16
N ALA A 51 5.33 -4.22 64.09
CA ALA A 51 4.05 -4.85 64.35
C ALA A 51 3.04 -3.93 65.05
N GLY A 52 1.79 -3.95 64.56
CA GLY A 52 0.61 -3.33 65.18
C GLY A 52 -0.66 -4.01 64.66
N THR A 53 -1.60 -4.26 65.57
CA THR A 53 -2.83 -5.07 65.43
C THR A 53 -3.79 -4.67 64.29
N ALA A 54 -4.45 -5.70 63.75
CA ALA A 54 -5.10 -5.77 62.44
C ALA A 54 -6.44 -5.02 62.26
N PRO A 55 -6.70 -4.46 61.06
CA PRO A 55 -8.03 -4.32 60.48
C PRO A 55 -8.36 -5.49 59.53
N LEU A 56 -9.66 -5.81 59.40
CA LEU A 56 -10.19 -6.78 58.43
C LEU A 56 -9.65 -6.50 57.01
N PRO A 57 -9.33 -7.53 56.20
CA PRO A 57 -8.79 -7.32 54.86
C PRO A 57 -9.81 -6.56 54.02
N ALA A 58 -9.40 -5.39 53.52
CA ALA A 58 -10.10 -4.73 52.43
C ALA A 58 -10.23 -5.72 51.26
N PRO A 59 -11.33 -5.68 50.49
CA PRO A 59 -11.42 -6.49 49.28
C PRO A 59 -10.16 -6.24 48.46
N SER A 60 -9.48 -7.32 48.05
CA SER A 60 -8.32 -7.20 47.17
C SER A 60 -8.69 -6.26 46.02
N PRO A 61 -7.83 -5.29 45.66
CA PRO A 61 -8.08 -4.49 44.47
C PRO A 61 -8.34 -5.47 43.34
N ALA A 62 -9.49 -5.30 42.67
CA ALA A 62 -9.78 -6.06 41.47
C ALA A 62 -8.51 -6.03 40.60
N PRO A 63 -8.06 -7.18 40.06
CA PRO A 63 -6.92 -7.18 39.17
C PRO A 63 -7.15 -6.06 38.15
N PRO A 64 -6.14 -5.21 37.88
CA PRO A 64 -6.31 -4.11 36.95
C PRO A 64 -6.93 -4.70 35.69
N ALA A 65 -8.11 -4.19 35.31
CA ALA A 65 -8.85 -4.71 34.17
C ALA A 65 -7.86 -4.86 33.02
N GLU A 66 -7.66 -6.10 32.56
CA GLU A 66 -6.74 -6.35 31.46
C GLU A 66 -7.15 -5.45 30.32
N ARG A 67 -6.25 -4.53 29.95
CA ARG A 67 -6.50 -3.70 28.78
C ARG A 67 -6.64 -4.66 27.61
N PRO A 68 -7.74 -4.58 26.83
CA PRO A 68 -7.90 -5.41 25.65
C PRO A 68 -6.64 -5.31 24.80
N ALA A 69 -6.21 -6.44 24.23
CA ALA A 69 -5.10 -6.43 23.29
C ALA A 69 -5.39 -5.41 22.17
N PRO A 70 -4.39 -4.64 21.71
CA PRO A 70 -4.59 -3.68 20.63
C PRO A 70 -5.11 -4.41 19.38
N LEU A 71 -6.04 -3.77 18.69
CA LEU A 71 -6.60 -4.25 17.44
C LEU A 71 -5.53 -4.25 16.35
N ASN A 72 -5.44 -5.34 15.60
CA ASN A 72 -4.63 -5.38 14.39
C ASN A 72 -5.48 -4.84 13.22
N VAL A 73 -5.06 -3.71 12.66
CA VAL A 73 -5.79 -3.05 11.55
C VAL A 73 -5.85 -3.93 10.30
N ASN A 74 -4.78 -4.65 9.96
CA ASN A 74 -4.76 -5.54 8.79
C ASN A 74 -5.75 -6.70 8.96
N LEU A 75 -5.81 -7.27 10.17
CA LEU A 75 -6.79 -8.31 10.48
C LEU A 75 -8.23 -7.76 10.43
N LEU A 76 -8.47 -6.56 10.96
CA LEU A 76 -9.77 -5.89 10.89
C LEU A 76 -10.22 -5.69 9.44
N LEU A 77 -9.35 -5.13 8.59
CA LEU A 77 -9.64 -4.93 7.16
C LEU A 77 -9.89 -6.27 6.45
N HIS A 78 -9.04 -7.27 6.70
CA HIS A 78 -9.19 -8.62 6.13
C HIS A 78 -10.51 -9.29 6.55
N GLN A 79 -10.90 -9.20 7.82
CA GLN A 79 -12.15 -9.77 8.32
C GLN A 79 -13.38 -9.04 7.76
N SER A 80 -13.33 -7.70 7.62
CA SER A 80 -14.40 -6.93 6.98
C SER A 80 -14.61 -7.35 5.52
N ARG A 81 -13.54 -7.54 4.75
CA ARG A 81 -13.62 -8.10 3.39
C ARG A 81 -14.23 -9.50 3.38
N GLY A 82 -13.83 -10.34 4.34
CA GLY A 82 -14.41 -11.67 4.53
C GLY A 82 -15.91 -11.65 4.87
N ALA A 83 -16.41 -10.59 5.52
CA ALA A 83 -17.84 -10.41 5.75
C ALA A 83 -18.61 -10.09 4.46
N PHE A 84 -18.02 -9.30 3.55
CA PHE A 84 -18.62 -9.05 2.24
C PHE A 84 -18.57 -10.27 1.32
N LEU A 85 -17.48 -11.05 1.33
CA LEU A 85 -17.45 -12.34 0.63
C LEU A 85 -18.55 -13.32 1.10
N ARG A 86 -18.85 -13.34 2.40
CA ARG A 86 -19.98 -14.15 2.95
C ARG A 86 -21.36 -13.70 2.46
N ALA A 87 -21.48 -12.44 2.06
CA ALA A 87 -22.74 -11.86 1.60
C ALA A 87 -22.93 -11.99 0.07
N MET A 88 -21.88 -12.34 -0.67
CA MET A 88 -21.97 -12.57 -2.12
C MET A 88 -22.96 -13.70 -2.44
N PRO A 89 -23.65 -13.64 -3.59
CA PRO A 89 -24.50 -14.73 -4.05
C PRO A 89 -23.75 -16.08 -4.07
N PRO A 90 -24.28 -17.12 -3.42
CA PRO A 90 -23.66 -18.43 -3.41
C PRO A 90 -23.86 -19.15 -4.75
N GLY A 91 -23.14 -20.25 -4.95
CA GLY A 91 -23.40 -21.19 -6.04
C GLY A 91 -22.53 -21.04 -7.28
N ALA A 92 -21.48 -20.20 -7.26
CA ALA A 92 -20.48 -20.20 -8.32
C ALA A 92 -19.90 -21.61 -8.50
N GLN A 93 -19.87 -22.07 -9.75
CA GLN A 93 -19.28 -23.36 -10.12
C GLN A 93 -17.79 -23.20 -10.44
N ARG A 94 -17.42 -22.05 -11.04
CA ARG A 94 -16.03 -21.67 -11.33
C ARG A 94 -15.74 -20.26 -10.83
N LEU A 95 -14.80 -20.15 -9.90
CA LEU A 95 -14.30 -18.89 -9.33
C LEU A 95 -12.87 -18.63 -9.81
N LEU A 96 -12.58 -17.41 -10.24
CA LEU A 96 -11.22 -16.96 -10.53
C LEU A 96 -10.80 -15.89 -9.52
N SER A 97 -9.67 -16.11 -8.85
CA SER A 97 -9.03 -15.15 -7.97
C SER A 97 -7.80 -14.55 -8.63
N ALA A 98 -7.78 -13.23 -8.79
CA ALA A 98 -6.64 -12.49 -9.33
C ALA A 98 -5.81 -11.86 -8.22
N GLY A 99 -4.48 -12.03 -8.29
CA GLY A 99 -3.56 -11.60 -7.23
C GLY A 99 -3.62 -12.49 -6.00
N CYS A 100 -3.84 -13.80 -6.18
CA CYS A 100 -3.94 -14.74 -5.06
C CYS A 100 -2.55 -15.14 -4.57
N ALA A 101 -2.23 -14.82 -3.31
CA ALA A 101 -0.93 -15.13 -2.73
C ALA A 101 -1.04 -16.23 -1.66
N GLY A 102 -0.24 -17.28 -1.81
CA GLY A 102 -0.09 -18.33 -0.78
C GLY A 102 -1.32 -19.23 -0.58
N LEU A 103 -1.16 -20.26 0.25
CA LEU A 103 -2.24 -21.22 0.56
C LEU A 103 -3.39 -20.57 1.35
N TRP A 104 -3.05 -19.67 2.27
CA TRP A 104 -4.00 -18.98 3.15
C TRP A 104 -5.11 -18.24 2.38
N TYR A 105 -4.82 -17.78 1.17
CA TYR A 105 -5.80 -17.06 0.34
C TYR A 105 -6.96 -18.00 -0.06
N PHE A 106 -6.63 -19.22 -0.50
CA PHE A 106 -7.63 -20.22 -0.90
C PHE A 106 -8.43 -20.73 0.29
N GLU A 107 -7.75 -20.94 1.44
CA GLU A 107 -8.41 -21.27 2.70
C GLU A 107 -9.37 -20.16 3.15
N TRP A 108 -8.97 -18.90 3.00
CA TRP A 108 -9.82 -17.75 3.31
C TRP A 108 -11.06 -17.72 2.43
N ILE A 109 -10.91 -17.85 1.10
CA ILE A 109 -12.05 -17.91 0.18
C ILE A 109 -12.99 -19.06 0.55
N GLU A 110 -12.48 -20.25 0.84
CA GLU A 110 -13.31 -21.39 1.26
C GLU A 110 -14.06 -21.12 2.58
N GLN A 111 -13.41 -20.44 3.54
CA GLN A 111 -14.03 -20.09 4.82
C GLN A 111 -15.05 -18.94 4.74
N THR A 112 -14.94 -18.06 3.75
CA THR A 112 -15.80 -16.87 3.64
C THR A 112 -16.83 -16.99 2.53
N TYR A 113 -16.45 -17.37 1.33
CA TYR A 113 -17.38 -17.55 0.22
C TYR A 113 -17.96 -18.96 0.18
N GLY A 114 -17.15 -19.96 0.54
CA GLY A 114 -17.47 -21.38 0.44
C GLY A 114 -16.66 -22.09 -0.63
N ARG A 115 -16.51 -23.41 -0.48
CA ARG A 115 -15.78 -24.23 -1.46
C ARG A 115 -16.55 -24.29 -2.78
N VAL A 116 -15.88 -23.93 -3.87
CA VAL A 116 -16.40 -24.05 -5.24
C VAL A 116 -15.85 -25.32 -5.92
N PRO A 117 -16.57 -25.91 -6.90
CA PRO A 117 -16.09 -27.05 -7.66
C PRO A 117 -14.75 -26.81 -8.38
N GLU A 118 -14.53 -25.59 -8.89
CA GLU A 118 -13.29 -25.21 -9.55
C GLU A 118 -12.86 -23.79 -9.18
N HIS A 119 -11.63 -23.66 -8.69
CA HIS A 119 -11.05 -22.38 -8.28
C HIS A 119 -9.77 -22.14 -9.07
N LEU A 120 -9.78 -21.13 -9.94
CA LEU A 120 -8.59 -20.67 -10.67
C LEU A 120 -7.90 -19.57 -9.85
N GLY A 121 -6.59 -19.71 -9.62
CA GLY A 121 -5.78 -18.67 -9.02
C GLY A 121 -4.75 -18.15 -10.00
N ILE A 122 -4.81 -16.87 -10.37
CA ILE A 122 -3.83 -16.22 -11.25
C ILE A 122 -2.93 -15.27 -10.46
N GLU A 123 -1.62 -15.50 -10.55
CA GLU A 123 -0.60 -14.81 -9.76
C GLU A 123 0.77 -14.86 -10.46
N TYR A 124 1.47 -13.71 -10.48
CA TYR A 124 2.72 -13.54 -11.23
C TYR A 124 3.96 -13.44 -10.34
N TYR A 125 3.84 -12.75 -9.20
CA TYR A 125 4.97 -12.38 -8.35
C TYR A 125 5.28 -13.47 -7.32
N SER A 126 4.24 -14.13 -6.78
CA SER A 126 4.40 -15.19 -5.79
C SER A 126 4.59 -16.56 -6.45
N PRO A 127 5.45 -17.44 -5.90
CA PRO A 127 5.54 -18.81 -6.38
C PRO A 127 4.25 -19.58 -6.05
N ARG A 128 3.95 -20.60 -6.88
CA ARG A 128 2.89 -21.57 -6.57
C ARG A 128 3.11 -22.17 -5.18
N PRO A 129 2.16 -22.07 -4.24
CA PRO A 129 2.30 -22.66 -2.93
C PRO A 129 2.20 -24.19 -2.99
N GLU A 130 2.84 -24.87 -2.04
CA GLU A 130 2.62 -26.28 -1.80
C GLU A 130 1.24 -26.52 -1.15
N GLY A 131 0.69 -27.72 -1.31
CA GLY A 131 -0.54 -28.11 -0.60
C GLY A 131 -1.83 -27.45 -1.11
N LEU A 132 -1.84 -26.92 -2.34
CA LEU A 132 -3.07 -26.40 -2.95
C LEU A 132 -4.20 -27.44 -2.90
N PRO A 133 -5.44 -27.02 -2.57
CA PRO A 133 -6.61 -27.88 -2.65
C PRO A 133 -6.76 -28.52 -4.05
N ASP A 134 -7.37 -29.70 -4.09
CA ASP A 134 -7.57 -30.48 -5.32
C ASP A 134 -8.43 -29.79 -6.38
N ASN A 135 -9.31 -28.86 -5.97
CA ASN A 135 -10.16 -28.05 -6.82
C ASN A 135 -9.46 -26.77 -7.32
N VAL A 136 -8.20 -26.51 -6.92
CA VAL A 136 -7.47 -25.29 -7.28
C VAL A 136 -6.52 -25.52 -8.46
N THR A 137 -6.66 -24.70 -9.50
CA THR A 137 -5.69 -24.60 -10.60
C THR A 137 -4.89 -23.30 -10.46
N TRP A 138 -3.56 -23.41 -10.40
CA TRP A 138 -2.65 -22.26 -10.35
C TRP A 138 -2.19 -21.84 -11.75
N ILE A 139 -2.35 -20.56 -12.07
CA ILE A 139 -1.95 -19.92 -13.33
C ILE A 139 -0.85 -18.91 -13.01
N ALA A 140 0.38 -19.21 -13.43
CA ALA A 140 1.55 -18.37 -13.17
C ALA A 140 1.69 -17.26 -14.22
N ASN A 141 0.78 -16.29 -14.21
CA ASN A 141 0.74 -15.18 -15.16
C ASN A 141 0.20 -13.89 -14.52
N THR A 142 0.37 -12.75 -15.19
CA THR A 142 -0.21 -11.47 -14.75
C THR A 142 -1.73 -11.48 -14.91
N ALA A 143 -2.44 -10.79 -14.01
CA ALA A 143 -3.89 -10.68 -14.06
C ALA A 143 -4.41 -10.03 -15.37
N SER A 144 -3.55 -9.34 -16.12
CA SER A 144 -3.86 -8.80 -17.44
C SER A 144 -3.75 -9.81 -18.59
N ASP A 145 -3.36 -11.05 -18.31
CA ASP A 145 -3.26 -12.14 -19.28
C ASP A 145 -3.86 -13.42 -18.70
N MET A 146 -5.16 -13.62 -18.94
CA MET A 146 -5.90 -14.82 -18.57
C MET A 146 -6.05 -15.76 -19.77
N SER A 147 -5.08 -15.80 -20.70
CA SER A 147 -5.17 -16.61 -21.93
C SER A 147 -5.37 -18.12 -21.69
N ASP A 148 -4.94 -18.65 -20.53
CA ASP A 148 -5.20 -20.02 -20.10
C ASP A 148 -6.65 -20.27 -19.60
N VAL A 149 -7.48 -19.21 -19.53
CA VAL A 149 -8.86 -19.26 -19.08
C VAL A 149 -9.80 -19.06 -20.28
N PRO A 150 -10.70 -20.02 -20.58
CA PRO A 150 -11.64 -19.89 -21.69
C PRO A 150 -12.63 -18.73 -21.51
N ASP A 151 -13.05 -18.15 -22.63
CA ASP A 151 -14.13 -17.15 -22.70
C ASP A 151 -15.40 -17.67 -22.01
N ALA A 152 -16.12 -16.77 -21.34
CA ALA A 152 -17.42 -17.02 -20.74
C ALA A 152 -17.49 -18.34 -19.92
N SER A 153 -16.44 -18.61 -19.12
CA SER A 153 -16.31 -19.86 -18.39
C SER A 153 -16.41 -19.70 -16.87
N CYS A 154 -16.13 -18.51 -16.34
CA CYS A 154 -16.19 -18.20 -14.91
C CYS A 154 -17.56 -17.64 -14.50
N ASP A 155 -18.00 -17.96 -13.28
CA ASP A 155 -19.20 -17.38 -12.66
C ASP A 155 -18.86 -16.16 -11.79
N LEU A 156 -17.66 -16.18 -11.18
CA LEU A 156 -17.16 -15.12 -10.31
C LEU A 156 -15.67 -14.86 -10.59
N VAL A 157 -15.30 -13.60 -10.76
CA VAL A 157 -13.93 -13.10 -10.72
C VAL A 157 -13.79 -12.20 -9.51
N PHE A 158 -12.86 -12.53 -8.61
CA PHE A 158 -12.56 -11.75 -7.44
C PHE A 158 -11.12 -11.23 -7.50
N SER A 159 -10.94 -9.92 -7.38
CA SER A 159 -9.63 -9.26 -7.35
C SER A 159 -9.59 -8.27 -6.20
N GLY A 160 -9.05 -8.70 -5.08
CA GLY A 160 -9.14 -7.92 -3.86
C GLY A 160 -7.79 -7.61 -3.23
N GLN A 161 -7.52 -6.32 -3.01
CA GLN A 161 -6.20 -5.78 -2.65
C GLN A 161 -5.11 -6.22 -3.66
N ASN A 162 -5.35 -5.94 -4.94
CA ASN A 162 -4.51 -6.39 -6.05
C ASN A 162 -4.33 -5.30 -7.12
N LEU A 163 -5.40 -4.58 -7.49
CA LEU A 163 -5.35 -3.56 -8.55
C LEU A 163 -4.26 -2.51 -8.27
N GLU A 164 -4.06 -2.17 -7.01
CA GLU A 164 -3.10 -1.17 -6.59
C GLU A 164 -1.64 -1.59 -6.72
N HIS A 165 -1.36 -2.87 -6.96
CA HIS A 165 -0.04 -3.42 -7.23
C HIS A 165 0.26 -3.51 -8.74
N LEU A 166 -0.75 -3.31 -9.59
CA LEU A 166 -0.64 -3.43 -11.05
C LEU A 166 -0.33 -2.07 -11.69
N TRP A 167 0.47 -2.07 -12.76
CA TRP A 167 0.64 -0.85 -13.57
C TRP A 167 -0.66 -0.50 -14.33
N PRO A 168 -0.86 0.76 -14.75
CA PRO A 168 -2.16 1.20 -15.28
C PRO A 168 -2.66 0.38 -16.48
N GLU A 169 -1.75 -0.06 -17.36
CA GLU A 169 -2.06 -0.93 -18.49
C GLU A 169 -2.42 -2.37 -18.07
N GLU A 170 -1.90 -2.85 -16.94
CA GLU A 170 -2.21 -4.16 -16.38
C GLU A 170 -3.57 -4.12 -15.69
N VAL A 171 -3.91 -3.03 -14.99
CA VAL A 171 -5.27 -2.79 -14.47
C VAL A 171 -6.29 -2.77 -15.62
N ALA A 172 -5.97 -2.05 -16.71
CA ALA A 172 -6.80 -2.03 -17.91
C ALA A 172 -6.95 -3.42 -18.55
N GLY A 173 -5.85 -4.17 -18.65
CA GLY A 173 -5.87 -5.54 -19.16
C GLY A 173 -6.69 -6.48 -18.27
N PHE A 174 -6.54 -6.38 -16.95
CA PHE A 174 -7.29 -7.20 -15.98
C PHE A 174 -8.80 -7.05 -16.15
N VAL A 175 -9.33 -5.81 -16.19
CA VAL A 175 -10.79 -5.63 -16.30
C VAL A 175 -11.35 -6.10 -17.65
N LEU A 176 -10.55 -6.02 -18.72
CA LEU A 176 -10.91 -6.53 -20.05
C LEU A 176 -10.87 -8.07 -20.11
N GLU A 177 -9.90 -8.69 -19.47
CA GLU A 177 -9.82 -10.15 -19.34
C GLU A 177 -10.93 -10.68 -18.43
N ALA A 178 -11.21 -10.02 -17.30
CA ALA A 178 -12.35 -10.35 -16.44
C ALA A 178 -13.67 -10.33 -17.22
N ALA A 179 -13.85 -9.32 -18.08
CA ALA A 179 -14.97 -9.21 -19.00
C ALA A 179 -15.05 -10.39 -19.99
N ARG A 180 -13.92 -10.85 -20.52
CA ARG A 180 -13.85 -11.97 -21.48
C ARG A 180 -14.17 -13.31 -20.81
N VAL A 181 -13.59 -13.58 -19.64
CA VAL A 181 -13.69 -14.90 -18.98
C VAL A 181 -14.99 -15.10 -18.22
N LEU A 182 -15.68 -14.03 -17.81
CA LEU A 182 -16.97 -14.13 -17.13
C LEU A 182 -18.10 -14.48 -18.10
N LYS A 183 -18.97 -15.40 -17.69
CA LYS A 183 -20.25 -15.65 -18.36
C LYS A 183 -21.10 -14.38 -18.37
N PRO A 184 -22.04 -14.22 -19.33
CA PRO A 184 -23.12 -13.25 -19.19
C PRO A 184 -23.85 -13.44 -17.85
N GLY A 185 -24.01 -12.37 -17.08
CA GLY A 185 -24.55 -12.43 -15.72
C GLY A 185 -23.56 -12.87 -14.63
N GLY A 186 -22.31 -13.21 -14.98
CA GLY A 186 -21.25 -13.49 -14.00
C GLY A 186 -20.81 -12.24 -13.24
N HIS A 187 -20.23 -12.44 -12.07
CA HIS A 187 -19.88 -11.36 -11.15
C HIS A 187 -18.39 -10.99 -11.23
N LEU A 188 -18.09 -9.69 -11.31
CA LEU A 188 -16.79 -9.12 -11.02
C LEU A 188 -16.85 -8.45 -9.65
N VAL A 189 -15.93 -8.80 -8.76
CA VAL A 189 -15.78 -8.18 -7.45
C VAL A 189 -14.36 -7.66 -7.29
N MET A 190 -14.26 -6.39 -6.92
CA MET A 190 -12.98 -5.71 -6.73
C MET A 190 -12.97 -4.92 -5.43
N ASP A 191 -11.82 -4.88 -4.78
CA ASP A 191 -11.59 -3.98 -3.65
C ASP A 191 -10.14 -3.48 -3.64
N SER A 192 -9.95 -2.22 -3.22
CA SER A 192 -8.64 -1.58 -3.17
C SER A 192 -8.67 -0.39 -2.19
N PRO A 193 -7.52 0.06 -1.64
CA PRO A 193 -7.48 1.28 -0.86
C PRO A 193 -7.92 2.50 -1.68
N ASN A 194 -8.78 3.33 -1.10
CA ASN A 194 -9.32 4.53 -1.74
C ASN A 194 -8.22 5.60 -1.90
N ARG A 195 -7.94 6.03 -3.13
CA ARG A 195 -6.92 7.08 -3.37
C ARG A 195 -7.24 8.36 -2.62
N HIS A 196 -8.50 8.79 -2.59
CA HIS A 196 -8.91 10.02 -1.90
C HIS A 196 -8.53 9.97 -0.42
N VAL A 197 -8.92 8.89 0.26
CA VAL A 197 -8.70 8.71 1.70
C VAL A 197 -7.22 8.47 2.01
N THR A 198 -6.52 7.64 1.23
CA THR A 198 -5.09 7.41 1.46
C THR A 198 -4.24 8.66 1.21
N ARG A 199 -4.70 9.60 0.37
CA ARG A 199 -4.06 10.91 0.21
C ARG A 199 -4.25 11.77 1.47
N LEU A 200 -5.47 11.84 2.01
CA LEU A 200 -5.77 12.58 3.24
C LEU A 200 -4.95 12.09 4.44
N LEU A 201 -4.72 10.78 4.52
CA LEU A 201 -3.93 10.15 5.57
C LEU A 201 -2.41 10.22 5.32
N ASN A 202 -1.96 10.75 4.18
CA ASN A 202 -0.58 10.60 3.69
C ASN A 202 -0.07 9.13 3.77
N TRP A 203 -0.98 8.17 3.53
CA TRP A 203 -0.70 6.74 3.67
C TRP A 203 -0.08 6.17 2.40
N SER A 204 0.95 5.34 2.55
CA SER A 204 1.72 4.79 1.44
C SER A 204 2.05 3.31 1.67
N HIS A 205 2.21 2.56 0.58
CA HIS A 205 2.70 1.18 0.60
C HIS A 205 3.75 0.98 -0.49
N SER A 206 4.81 0.22 -0.17
CA SER A 206 6.03 0.08 -0.97
C SER A 206 5.83 -0.48 -2.38
N GLU A 207 4.72 -1.20 -2.56
CA GLU A 207 4.40 -1.93 -3.76
C GLU A 207 3.26 -1.31 -4.56
N HIS A 208 2.63 -0.24 -4.04
CA HIS A 208 1.48 0.35 -4.73
C HIS A 208 1.91 1.33 -5.81
N THR A 209 1.37 1.12 -7.01
CA THR A 209 1.52 1.96 -8.20
C THR A 209 0.40 3.01 -8.22
N ILE A 210 -0.84 2.61 -8.51
CA ILE A 210 -2.01 3.47 -8.62
C ILE A 210 -3.13 2.98 -7.72
N LYS A 211 -3.73 3.90 -6.97
CA LYS A 211 -4.99 3.63 -6.26
C LYS A 211 -6.11 4.35 -7.01
N LEU A 212 -7.27 3.72 -7.12
CA LEU A 212 -8.48 4.33 -7.69
C LEU A 212 -9.36 4.90 -6.58
N THR A 213 -10.23 5.85 -6.91
CA THR A 213 -11.42 6.10 -6.11
C THR A 213 -12.49 5.05 -6.42
N GLU A 214 -13.52 4.98 -5.58
CA GLU A 214 -14.69 4.14 -5.82
C GLU A 214 -15.42 4.51 -7.11
N THR A 215 -15.50 5.79 -7.45
CA THR A 215 -16.15 6.32 -8.66
C THR A 215 -15.37 5.96 -9.92
N GLU A 216 -14.04 5.99 -9.87
CA GLU A 216 -13.18 5.59 -10.99
C GLU A 216 -13.18 4.08 -11.19
N ALA A 217 -13.20 3.28 -10.12
CA ALA A 217 -13.35 1.83 -10.20
C ALA A 217 -14.70 1.45 -10.82
N GLN A 218 -15.77 2.17 -10.48
CA GLN A 218 -17.09 2.00 -11.10
C GLN A 218 -17.07 2.33 -12.59
N GLU A 219 -16.49 3.48 -12.97
CA GLU A 219 -16.40 3.87 -14.38
C GLU A 219 -15.57 2.89 -15.19
N LEU A 220 -14.43 2.46 -14.65
CA LEU A 220 -13.59 1.43 -15.25
C LEU A 220 -14.38 0.14 -15.51
N ALA A 221 -15.17 -0.32 -14.54
CA ALA A 221 -16.04 -1.49 -14.69
C ALA A 221 -17.13 -1.26 -15.76
N ARG A 222 -17.78 -0.08 -15.78
CA ARG A 222 -18.81 0.24 -16.79
C ARG A 222 -18.24 0.22 -18.21
N LEU A 223 -17.09 0.85 -18.42
CA LEU A 223 -16.38 0.85 -19.70
C LEU A 223 -15.96 -0.56 -20.13
N ALA A 224 -15.60 -1.43 -19.17
CA ALA A 224 -15.29 -2.83 -19.43
C ALA A 224 -16.52 -3.72 -19.73
N GLY A 225 -17.74 -3.15 -19.78
CA GLY A 225 -18.96 -3.89 -20.11
C GLY A 225 -19.68 -4.50 -18.90
N PHE A 226 -19.47 -3.97 -17.71
CA PHE A 226 -20.17 -4.40 -16.50
C PHE A 226 -21.25 -3.40 -16.07
N ASP A 227 -22.26 -3.89 -15.36
CA ASP A 227 -23.20 -3.09 -14.57
C ASP A 227 -22.83 -3.16 -13.11
N VAL A 228 -22.38 -2.05 -12.53
CA VAL A 228 -22.10 -1.94 -11.09
C VAL A 228 -23.41 -2.08 -10.32
N THR A 229 -23.46 -3.04 -9.40
CA THR A 229 -24.65 -3.34 -8.59
C THR A 229 -24.48 -2.95 -7.13
N VAL A 230 -23.25 -2.96 -6.61
CA VAL A 230 -22.95 -2.64 -5.22
C VAL A 230 -21.65 -1.85 -5.14
N THR A 231 -21.65 -0.78 -4.32
CA THR A 231 -20.45 -0.07 -3.89
C THR A 231 -20.52 0.11 -2.38
N ARG A 232 -19.49 -0.35 -1.65
CA ARG A 232 -19.41 -0.31 -0.18
C ARG A 232 -18.07 0.24 0.28
N GLY A 233 -18.03 0.81 1.47
CA GLY A 233 -16.79 1.19 2.15
C GLY A 233 -16.41 0.22 3.25
N ILE A 234 -15.11 0.10 3.51
CA ILE A 234 -14.54 -0.60 4.65
C ILE A 234 -13.63 0.38 5.40
N TRP A 235 -13.90 0.52 6.70
CA TRP A 235 -13.17 1.36 7.65
C TRP A 235 -13.26 2.86 7.35
N LEU A 236 -14.19 3.56 8.02
CA LEU A 236 -14.43 4.99 7.84
C LEU A 236 -13.22 5.79 8.33
N CYS A 237 -12.61 6.58 7.46
CA CYS A 237 -11.43 7.41 7.75
C CYS A 237 -11.67 8.90 7.53
N ARG A 238 -12.92 9.30 7.27
CA ARG A 238 -13.35 10.70 7.18
C ARG A 238 -14.77 10.84 7.70
N ASP A 239 -15.02 11.80 8.57
CA ASP A 239 -16.39 12.19 8.93
C ASP A 239 -16.85 13.28 7.97
N SER A 240 -17.69 12.92 7.00
CA SER A 240 -18.25 13.85 6.02
C SER A 240 -19.06 14.99 6.62
N ARG A 241 -19.57 14.87 7.86
CA ARG A 241 -20.35 15.94 8.51
C ARG A 241 -19.45 17.08 8.98
N SER A 242 -18.29 16.75 9.55
CA SER A 242 -17.32 17.73 10.06
C SER A 242 -16.20 18.04 9.07
N GLY A 243 -15.98 17.16 8.09
CA GLY A 243 -14.82 17.17 7.20
C GLY A 243 -13.54 16.62 7.85
N GLU A 244 -13.63 16.11 9.09
CA GLU A 244 -12.49 15.60 9.85
C GLU A 244 -11.93 14.31 9.26
N VAL A 245 -10.60 14.21 9.20
CA VAL A 245 -9.90 12.97 8.85
C VAL A 245 -9.74 12.14 10.12
N LEU A 246 -10.32 10.94 10.12
CA LEU A 246 -10.25 10.03 11.27
C LEU A 246 -8.96 9.19 11.19
N PRO A 247 -8.32 8.87 12.33
CA PRO A 247 -7.07 8.10 12.34
C PRO A 247 -7.20 6.74 11.66
N PHE A 248 -6.21 6.35 10.86
CA PHE A 248 -6.17 5.02 10.26
C PHE A 248 -6.03 3.91 11.32
N ASP A 249 -5.23 4.14 12.37
CA ASP A 249 -5.03 3.18 13.46
C ASP A 249 -6.32 3.04 14.29
N PRO A 250 -6.92 1.83 14.38
CA PRO A 250 -8.13 1.60 15.17
C PRO A 250 -7.91 1.74 16.68
N ASN A 251 -6.66 1.78 17.15
CA ASN A 251 -6.32 1.97 18.56
C ASN A 251 -6.12 3.44 18.94
N ALA A 252 -6.06 4.35 17.97
CA ALA A 252 -6.00 5.78 18.24
C ALA A 252 -7.36 6.25 18.80
N PRO A 253 -7.39 6.76 20.06
CA PRO A 253 -8.65 7.14 20.69
C PRO A 253 -9.28 8.33 19.95
N HIS A 254 -10.59 8.26 19.73
CA HIS A 254 -11.37 9.36 19.16
C HIS A 254 -12.64 9.59 19.98
N PRO A 255 -12.94 10.83 20.42
CA PRO A 255 -14.04 11.10 21.36
C PRO A 255 -15.43 10.91 20.75
N GLY A 256 -15.57 10.99 19.42
CA GLY A 256 -16.85 10.92 18.71
C GLY A 256 -17.06 9.65 17.87
N TRP A 257 -16.10 8.73 17.83
CA TRP A 257 -16.15 7.56 16.95
C TRP A 257 -15.54 6.34 17.62
N SER A 258 -16.36 5.33 17.89
CA SER A 258 -15.90 3.99 18.26
C SER A 258 -15.58 3.14 17.03
N VAL A 259 -14.80 2.07 17.21
CA VAL A 259 -14.47 1.12 16.12
C VAL A 259 -15.72 0.51 15.48
N PRO A 260 -16.73 -0.01 16.23
CA PRO A 260 -17.94 -0.54 15.63
C PRO A 260 -18.72 0.50 14.82
N GLU A 261 -18.85 1.73 15.32
CA GLU A 261 -19.54 2.81 14.60
C GLU A 261 -18.84 3.13 13.27
N ARG A 262 -17.51 3.17 13.25
CA ARG A 262 -16.73 3.41 12.02
C ARG A 262 -16.89 2.27 11.02
N LEU A 263 -16.98 1.02 11.47
CA LEU A 263 -17.21 -0.14 10.59
C LEU A 263 -18.63 -0.12 10.00
N ILE A 264 -19.65 0.17 10.82
CA ILE A 264 -21.05 0.23 10.37
C ILE A 264 -21.25 1.41 9.41
N ALA A 265 -20.73 2.59 9.75
CA ALA A 265 -20.91 3.79 8.94
C ALA A 265 -20.15 3.73 7.61
N ALA A 266 -19.03 3.02 7.54
CA ALA A 266 -18.26 2.82 6.31
C ALA A 266 -19.07 2.15 5.20
N HIS A 267 -19.99 1.26 5.57
CA HIS A 267 -20.74 0.41 4.64
C HIS A 267 -21.42 1.19 3.52
N ASP A 268 -22.02 2.35 3.83
CA ASP A 268 -22.71 3.22 2.87
C ASP A 268 -21.89 4.45 2.47
N ARG A 269 -20.59 4.48 2.78
CA ARG A 269 -19.69 5.64 2.53
C ARG A 269 -18.33 5.23 1.95
N PRO A 270 -18.30 4.61 0.77
CA PRO A 270 -17.05 4.19 0.12
C PRO A 270 -16.06 5.33 -0.12
N GLU A 271 -16.53 6.55 -0.38
CA GLU A 271 -15.72 7.74 -0.64
C GLU A 271 -14.97 8.25 0.61
N ASP A 272 -15.51 7.97 1.80
CA ASP A 272 -14.93 8.34 3.09
C ASP A 272 -14.19 7.16 3.77
N SER A 273 -14.17 6.00 3.13
CA SER A 273 -13.63 4.75 3.68
C SER A 273 -12.24 4.42 3.14
N PHE A 274 -11.43 3.77 3.97
CA PHE A 274 -10.06 3.42 3.61
C PHE A 274 -10.00 2.46 2.42
N ILE A 275 -10.90 1.47 2.36
CA ILE A 275 -11.06 0.57 1.21
C ILE A 275 -12.45 0.79 0.62
N TRP A 276 -12.54 0.82 -0.70
CA TRP A 276 -13.81 0.65 -1.41
C TRP A 276 -13.96 -0.81 -1.86
N TRP A 277 -15.20 -1.27 -1.96
CA TRP A 277 -15.59 -2.58 -2.45
C TRP A 277 -16.64 -2.39 -3.54
N VAL A 278 -16.42 -2.96 -4.72
CA VAL A 278 -17.30 -2.85 -5.89
C VAL A 278 -17.68 -4.24 -6.37
N GLU A 279 -18.98 -4.46 -6.54
CA GLU A 279 -19.54 -5.62 -7.22
C GLU A 279 -20.21 -5.16 -8.51
N ALA A 280 -19.95 -5.89 -9.59
CA ALA A 280 -20.53 -5.62 -10.88
C ALA A 280 -20.90 -6.92 -11.60
N VAL A 281 -21.92 -6.86 -12.44
CA VAL A 281 -22.43 -8.00 -13.21
C VAL A 281 -22.06 -7.82 -14.68
N ARG A 282 -21.59 -8.89 -15.31
CA ARG A 282 -21.27 -8.91 -16.73
C ARG A 282 -22.53 -8.66 -17.55
N SER A 283 -22.60 -7.51 -18.21
CA SER A 283 -23.72 -7.12 -19.07
C SER A 283 -23.49 -7.61 -20.52
N ASP A 284 -24.51 -7.48 -21.37
CA ASP A 284 -24.41 -7.75 -22.81
C ASP A 284 -23.65 -6.66 -23.58
N ARG A 285 -23.24 -5.56 -22.91
CA ARG A 285 -22.48 -4.47 -23.55
C ARG A 285 -21.05 -4.93 -23.83
N ALA A 286 -20.62 -4.75 -25.07
CA ALA A 286 -19.23 -4.96 -25.44
C ALA A 286 -18.31 -3.99 -24.65
N PRO A 287 -17.14 -4.46 -24.17
CA PRO A 287 -16.14 -3.57 -23.56
C PRO A 287 -15.64 -2.50 -24.54
N ASP A 288 -15.51 -1.26 -24.07
CA ASP A 288 -14.80 -0.19 -24.77
C ASP A 288 -13.32 -0.20 -24.36
N ALA A 289 -12.55 -1.10 -24.97
CA ALA A 289 -11.14 -1.28 -24.63
C ALA A 289 -10.28 -0.01 -24.83
N PRO A 290 -10.46 0.80 -25.89
CA PRO A 290 -9.79 2.10 -25.99
C PRO A 290 -10.12 3.04 -24.83
N ALA A 291 -11.39 3.18 -24.43
CA ALA A 291 -11.77 4.05 -23.32
C ALA A 291 -11.22 3.57 -21.97
N VAL A 292 -11.23 2.25 -21.71
CA VAL A 292 -10.62 1.65 -20.52
C VAL A 292 -9.13 2.01 -20.41
N ARG A 293 -8.38 1.85 -21.51
CA ARG A 293 -6.94 2.16 -21.54
C ARG A 293 -6.68 3.66 -21.40
N ALA A 294 -7.50 4.50 -22.03
CA ALA A 294 -7.39 5.95 -21.92
C ALA A 294 -7.63 6.42 -20.49
N LEU A 295 -8.71 5.95 -19.85
CA LEU A 295 -9.02 6.27 -18.45
C LEU A 295 -7.84 5.95 -17.52
N MET A 296 -7.31 4.73 -17.60
CA MET A 296 -6.19 4.33 -16.73
C MET A 296 -4.91 5.14 -16.98
N SER A 297 -4.60 5.44 -18.24
CA SER A 297 -3.45 6.28 -18.60
C SER A 297 -3.58 7.71 -18.06
N ASP A 298 -4.77 8.30 -18.19
CA ASP A 298 -5.05 9.66 -17.72
C ASP A 298 -5.03 9.74 -16.19
N LEU A 299 -5.66 8.78 -15.50
CA LEU A 299 -5.62 8.70 -14.05
C LEU A 299 -4.20 8.54 -13.51
N PHE A 300 -3.39 7.67 -14.15
CA PHE A 300 -1.99 7.49 -13.75
C PHE A 300 -1.21 8.79 -13.93
N ARG A 301 -1.30 9.44 -15.09
CA ARG A 301 -0.63 10.70 -15.38
C ARG A 301 -1.02 11.81 -14.39
N GLN A 302 -2.31 11.88 -14.04
CA GLN A 302 -2.83 12.90 -13.14
C GLN A 302 -2.41 12.70 -11.69
N HIS A 303 -2.28 11.45 -11.24
CA HIS A 303 -2.15 11.12 -9.81
C HIS A 303 -0.80 10.55 -9.39
N TRP A 304 0.00 10.03 -10.32
CA TRP A 304 1.35 9.57 -10.03
C TRP A 304 2.26 10.66 -9.43
N PRO A 305 2.24 11.93 -9.91
CA PRO A 305 3.02 12.99 -9.29
C PRO A 305 2.68 13.26 -7.82
N GLU A 306 1.42 13.07 -7.41
CA GLU A 306 1.01 13.18 -6.00
C GLU A 306 1.60 12.03 -5.17
N ARG A 307 1.58 10.81 -5.69
CA ARG A 307 2.17 9.63 -5.04
C ARG A 307 3.66 9.79 -4.78
N VAL A 308 4.40 10.35 -5.74
CA VAL A 308 5.83 10.66 -5.65
C VAL A 308 6.13 11.66 -4.52
N GLN A 309 5.18 12.55 -4.20
CA GLN A 309 5.36 13.60 -3.20
C GLN A 309 5.11 13.15 -1.75
N ARG A 310 4.65 11.92 -1.50
CA ARG A 310 4.33 11.38 -0.15
C ARG A 310 5.55 11.07 0.72
N LEU A 311 6.51 11.99 0.79
CA LEU A 311 7.63 11.90 1.72
C LEU A 311 7.15 12.16 3.16
N LEU A 312 7.76 11.46 4.10
CA LEU A 312 7.53 11.60 5.53
C LEU A 312 8.56 12.55 6.13
N ALA A 313 8.12 13.33 7.11
CA ALA A 313 8.99 14.13 7.97
C ALA A 313 9.44 13.28 9.15
N ALA A 314 10.73 13.29 9.47
CA ALA A 314 11.21 12.62 10.67
C ALA A 314 10.69 13.30 11.94
N PRO A 315 10.40 12.54 13.02
CA PRO A 315 9.96 13.12 14.28
C PRO A 315 10.97 14.12 14.85
N GLY A 316 10.47 15.15 15.53
CA GLY A 316 11.32 16.17 16.18
C GLY A 316 11.70 17.36 15.31
N HIS A 317 11.32 17.36 14.03
CA HIS A 317 11.46 18.52 13.15
C HIS A 317 10.22 19.42 13.17
N ALA A 318 10.44 20.74 13.11
CA ALA A 318 9.35 21.70 12.95
C ALA A 318 8.81 21.63 11.51
N VAL A 319 7.48 21.70 11.35
CA VAL A 319 6.82 21.69 10.05
C VAL A 319 5.98 22.95 9.93
N GLU A 320 6.23 23.73 8.88
CA GLU A 320 5.53 24.98 8.58
C GLU A 320 5.04 24.96 7.13
N ALA A 321 3.89 25.55 6.84
CA ALA A 321 3.33 25.60 5.50
C ALA A 321 3.28 27.04 4.97
N ASP A 322 3.65 27.22 3.70
CA ASP A 322 3.50 28.47 2.97
C ASP A 322 2.95 28.24 1.55
N ALA A 323 3.02 29.25 0.69
CA ALA A 323 2.51 29.18 -0.67
C ALA A 323 3.26 28.18 -1.58
N GLU A 324 4.48 27.78 -1.21
CA GLU A 324 5.32 26.85 -1.98
C GLU A 324 5.16 25.39 -1.53
N GLY A 325 4.63 25.18 -0.31
CA GLY A 325 4.30 23.88 0.25
C GLY A 325 4.58 23.79 1.75
N GLU A 326 4.64 22.56 2.26
CA GLU A 326 5.10 22.28 3.62
C GLU A 326 6.61 22.16 3.67
N TRP A 327 7.22 22.77 4.66
CA TRP A 327 8.65 22.83 4.89
C TRP A 327 8.99 22.18 6.22
N VAL A 328 9.97 21.28 6.19
CA VAL A 328 10.48 20.56 7.36
C VAL A 328 11.85 21.14 7.71
N THR A 329 11.95 21.72 8.90
CA THR A 329 13.15 22.44 9.34
C THR A 329 14.07 21.53 10.17
N ALA A 330 15.31 21.40 9.72
CA ALA A 330 16.41 20.87 10.51
C ALA A 330 17.10 22.03 11.23
N ALA A 331 17.10 21.99 12.56
CA ALA A 331 17.80 22.99 13.36
C ALA A 331 19.32 22.77 13.25
N PRO A 332 20.15 23.80 13.50
CA PRO A 332 21.59 23.60 13.67
C PRO A 332 21.88 22.50 14.70
N GLY A 333 22.83 21.61 14.39
CA GLY A 333 23.14 20.44 15.23
C GLY A 333 22.24 19.22 15.03
N SER A 334 21.12 19.33 14.28
CA SER A 334 20.30 18.15 13.94
C SER A 334 21.08 17.18 13.05
N GLN A 335 21.00 15.88 13.36
CA GLN A 335 21.63 14.82 12.59
C GLN A 335 20.62 13.73 12.22
N GLY A 336 20.79 13.13 11.03
CA GLY A 336 19.95 12.04 10.56
C GLY A 336 18.83 12.48 9.63
N ALA A 337 17.80 11.66 9.48
CA ALA A 337 16.73 11.89 8.51
C ALA A 337 15.94 13.15 8.83
N VAL A 338 15.69 13.97 7.80
CA VAL A 338 14.75 15.10 7.83
C VAL A 338 13.52 14.73 7.01
N LEU A 339 13.76 14.24 5.79
CA LEU A 339 12.74 13.67 4.90
C LEU A 339 13.15 12.29 4.43
N TYR A 340 12.17 11.41 4.27
CA TYR A 340 12.36 10.03 3.77
C TYR A 340 11.05 9.50 3.14
N GLY A 341 11.03 8.30 2.58
CA GLY A 341 9.95 7.82 1.72
C GLY A 341 10.15 8.20 0.23
N PRO A 342 9.16 8.05 -0.66
CA PRO A 342 7.78 7.69 -0.38
C PRO A 342 7.52 6.17 -0.39
N TYR A 343 8.59 5.35 -0.47
CA TYR A 343 8.54 3.90 -0.59
C TYR A 343 7.64 3.50 -1.76
N MET A 344 8.12 3.64 -2.98
CA MET A 344 7.30 3.35 -4.17
C MET A 344 8.05 2.45 -5.15
N PRO A 345 7.32 1.71 -6.01
CA PRO A 345 7.93 0.98 -7.09
C PRO A 345 8.32 1.92 -8.23
N LEU A 346 9.46 1.66 -8.87
CA LEU A 346 9.80 2.21 -10.18
C LEU A 346 10.18 1.07 -11.13
N ARG A 347 9.86 1.24 -12.41
CA ARG A 347 10.28 0.31 -13.47
C ARG A 347 11.78 0.43 -13.73
N ALA A 348 12.30 -0.49 -14.54
CA ALA A 348 13.59 -0.26 -15.18
C ALA A 348 13.54 1.04 -15.99
N GLY A 349 14.61 1.83 -15.94
CA GLY A 349 14.65 3.12 -16.61
C GLY A 349 15.70 4.07 -16.04
N ARG A 350 15.75 5.27 -16.63
CA ARG A 350 16.59 6.36 -16.15
C ARG A 350 15.72 7.40 -15.45
N TYR A 351 16.25 7.96 -14.38
CA TYR A 351 15.49 8.84 -13.49
C TYR A 351 16.34 10.01 -13.02
N ARG A 352 15.67 11.14 -12.78
CA ARG A 352 16.23 12.27 -12.04
C ARG A 352 15.27 12.66 -10.93
N VAL A 353 15.77 12.70 -9.70
CA VAL A 353 15.01 13.20 -8.55
C VAL A 353 15.60 14.52 -8.08
N SER A 354 14.74 15.47 -7.71
CA SER A 354 15.14 16.81 -7.26
C SER A 354 14.45 17.20 -5.96
N TRP A 355 15.21 17.76 -5.02
CA TRP A 355 14.69 18.32 -3.77
C TRP A 355 14.70 19.85 -3.83
N ARG A 356 13.80 20.47 -3.06
CA ARG A 356 13.82 21.92 -2.83
C ARG A 356 14.24 22.20 -1.40
N LEU A 357 15.33 22.94 -1.23
CA LEU A 357 15.91 23.27 0.06
C LEU A 357 16.04 24.78 0.21
N ARG A 358 15.79 25.29 1.42
CA ARG A 358 16.14 26.64 1.87
C ARG A 358 17.42 26.54 2.68
N LEU A 359 18.52 26.94 2.08
CA LEU A 359 19.87 26.82 2.64
C LEU A 359 20.34 28.17 3.18
N PRO A 360 21.20 28.19 4.21
CA PRO A 360 21.87 29.42 4.63
C PRO A 360 22.80 29.92 3.53
N GLN A 361 23.01 31.24 3.48
CA GLN A 361 23.92 31.86 2.51
C GLN A 361 25.39 31.51 2.78
N GLN A 362 25.74 31.28 4.05
CA GLN A 362 27.09 30.91 4.48
C GLN A 362 26.99 29.88 5.59
N ALA A 363 27.76 28.80 5.46
CA ALA A 363 28.02 27.80 6.49
C ALA A 363 29.27 27.01 6.08
N ASP A 364 29.98 26.48 7.08
CA ASP A 364 31.14 25.64 6.83
C ASP A 364 30.73 24.18 6.60
N GLY A 365 31.36 23.54 5.62
CA GLY A 365 31.21 22.12 5.36
C GLY A 365 29.86 21.72 4.74
N VAL A 366 29.54 20.43 4.87
CA VAL A 366 28.31 19.82 4.34
C VAL A 366 27.19 20.04 5.34
N ILE A 367 26.05 20.53 4.89
CA ILE A 367 24.87 20.84 5.73
C ILE A 367 23.77 19.79 5.61
N ALA A 368 23.65 19.17 4.44
CA ALA A 368 22.69 18.11 4.17
C ALA A 368 23.26 17.08 3.20
N VAL A 369 22.63 15.90 3.16
CA VAL A 369 22.90 14.85 2.17
C VAL A 369 21.57 14.42 1.57
N CYS A 370 21.48 14.40 0.24
CA CYS A 370 20.35 13.81 -0.47
C CYS A 370 20.77 12.46 -1.04
N GLU A 371 19.90 11.46 -0.92
CA GLU A 371 20.18 10.08 -1.33
C GLU A 371 18.97 9.41 -1.98
N VAL A 372 19.26 8.53 -2.93
CA VAL A 372 18.31 7.56 -3.47
C VAL A 372 18.71 6.19 -2.97
N VAL A 373 17.81 5.51 -2.28
CA VAL A 373 18.07 4.20 -1.68
C VAL A 373 17.00 3.22 -2.14
N ALA A 374 17.40 1.99 -2.44
CA ALA A 374 16.48 0.88 -2.63
C ALA A 374 16.62 -0.07 -1.43
N ARG A 375 15.51 -0.68 -1.00
CA ARG A 375 15.49 -1.58 0.16
C ARG A 375 16.49 -2.74 0.05
N GLU A 376 16.77 -3.18 -1.17
CA GLU A 376 17.60 -4.35 -1.47
C GLU A 376 19.09 -4.03 -1.64
N THR A 377 19.48 -2.74 -1.58
CA THR A 377 20.87 -2.33 -1.78
C THR A 377 21.54 -1.91 -0.48
N GLU A 378 22.75 -2.41 -0.22
CA GLU A 378 23.53 -2.04 0.97
C GLU A 378 24.01 -0.58 0.93
N ALA A 379 24.18 -0.02 -0.27
CA ALA A 379 24.59 1.37 -0.50
C ALA A 379 23.49 2.15 -1.25
N PRO A 380 23.46 3.49 -1.12
CA PRO A 380 22.60 4.34 -1.94
C PRO A 380 22.90 4.17 -3.44
N LEU A 381 21.84 4.17 -4.25
CA LEU A 381 21.93 4.18 -5.71
C LEU A 381 22.52 5.49 -6.25
N ALA A 382 22.22 6.60 -5.57
CA ALA A 382 22.79 7.91 -5.86
C ALA A 382 22.85 8.73 -4.56
N ARG A 383 23.84 9.63 -4.46
CA ARG A 383 24.07 10.46 -3.28
C ARG A 383 24.74 11.77 -3.67
N CYS A 384 24.33 12.87 -3.05
CA CYS A 384 25.05 14.15 -3.12
C CYS A 384 25.13 14.83 -1.75
N GLU A 385 26.25 15.51 -1.52
CA GLU A 385 26.46 16.40 -0.38
C GLU A 385 26.06 17.81 -0.75
N ILE A 386 25.35 18.48 0.16
CA ILE A 386 24.83 19.83 -0.02
C ILE A 386 25.59 20.80 0.87
N ARG A 387 25.95 21.97 0.33
CA ARG A 387 26.66 23.06 1.00
C ARG A 387 25.84 24.35 0.95
N ALA A 388 26.23 25.33 1.76
CA ALA A 388 25.59 26.64 1.76
C ALA A 388 25.65 27.30 0.38
N GLY A 389 24.53 27.88 -0.06
CA GLY A 389 24.41 28.52 -1.37
C GLY A 389 24.17 27.59 -2.56
N ASP A 390 24.14 26.26 -2.37
CA ASP A 390 23.76 25.34 -3.45
C ASP A 390 22.30 25.56 -3.89
N GLU A 391 22.04 25.43 -5.20
CA GLU A 391 20.69 25.50 -5.74
C GLU A 391 20.10 24.08 -5.92
N ALA A 392 18.84 23.92 -5.51
CA ALA A 392 17.96 22.76 -5.78
C ALA A 392 18.67 21.45 -6.17
N PRO A 393 19.08 20.61 -5.20
CA PRO A 393 19.88 19.44 -5.51
C PRO A 393 19.08 18.41 -6.31
N SER A 394 19.76 17.83 -7.30
CA SER A 394 19.21 16.77 -8.13
C SER A 394 20.19 15.59 -8.27
N LEU A 395 19.64 14.39 -8.42
CA LEU A 395 20.38 13.15 -8.56
C LEU A 395 19.85 12.33 -9.72
N ASP A 396 20.74 11.94 -10.61
CA ASP A 396 20.48 10.96 -11.66
C ASP A 396 20.73 9.54 -11.14
N PHE A 397 19.84 8.61 -11.48
CA PHE A 397 20.02 7.19 -11.20
C PHE A 397 19.40 6.31 -12.29
N VAL A 398 19.83 5.06 -12.36
CA VAL A 398 19.37 4.08 -13.35
C VAL A 398 18.94 2.81 -12.63
N LEU A 399 17.79 2.28 -13.02
CA LEU A 399 17.29 0.99 -12.56
C LEU A 399 17.33 -0.01 -13.71
N GLY A 400 17.99 -1.15 -13.51
CA GLY A 400 18.07 -2.22 -14.50
C GLY A 400 16.84 -3.13 -14.54
N GLU A 401 16.06 -3.13 -13.47
CA GLU A 401 14.82 -3.91 -13.32
C GLU A 401 13.81 -3.13 -12.48
N MET A 402 12.57 -3.64 -12.42
CA MET A 402 11.56 -3.10 -11.51
C MET A 402 12.05 -3.22 -10.07
N THR A 403 12.11 -2.10 -9.36
CA THR A 403 12.62 -2.02 -8.00
C THR A 403 11.54 -1.48 -7.07
N PHE A 404 11.27 -2.21 -5.98
CA PHE A 404 10.25 -1.85 -5.00
C PHE A 404 10.83 -1.06 -3.83
N GLY A 405 9.99 -0.26 -3.16
CA GLY A 405 10.37 0.43 -1.93
C GLY A 405 11.50 1.44 -2.11
N LEU A 406 11.59 2.12 -3.26
CA LEU A 406 12.55 3.20 -3.43
C LEU A 406 12.28 4.34 -2.46
N GLU A 407 13.35 4.89 -1.93
CA GLU A 407 13.35 5.93 -0.95
C GLU A 407 14.24 7.10 -1.37
N PHE A 408 13.69 8.30 -1.26
CA PHE A 408 14.32 9.58 -1.50
C PHE A 408 14.52 10.26 -0.15
N ARG A 409 15.76 10.36 0.28
CA ARG A 409 16.11 10.86 1.61
C ARG A 409 16.75 12.24 1.53
N CYS A 410 16.46 13.06 2.52
CA CYS A 410 17.23 14.26 2.85
C CYS A 410 17.66 14.16 4.31
N LEU A 411 18.97 14.15 4.55
CA LEU A 411 19.59 13.92 5.84
C LEU A 411 20.32 15.20 6.29
N ALA A 412 20.21 15.55 7.57
CA ALA A 412 21.01 16.60 8.19
C ALA A 412 22.35 16.03 8.71
N THR A 413 23.42 16.81 8.57
CA THR A 413 24.78 16.42 9.02
C THR A 413 25.16 16.99 10.39
N GLY A 414 24.36 17.92 10.93
CA GLY A 414 24.63 18.65 12.17
C GLY A 414 25.41 19.96 12.00
N GLY A 415 25.80 20.32 10.76
CA GLY A 415 26.54 21.55 10.48
C GLY A 415 25.73 22.83 10.70
N ALA A 416 24.83 23.15 9.77
CA ALA A 416 23.96 24.32 9.85
C ALA A 416 22.49 23.92 9.66
N GLY A 417 21.59 24.78 10.12
CA GLY A 417 20.16 24.58 9.92
C GLY A 417 19.73 24.86 8.48
N PHE A 418 18.72 24.15 8.02
CA PHE A 418 18.09 24.32 6.71
C PHE A 418 16.63 23.88 6.77
N ALA A 419 15.85 24.21 5.75
CA ALA A 419 14.51 23.66 5.58
C ALA A 419 14.39 22.91 4.26
N ALA A 420 13.73 21.75 4.27
CA ALA A 420 13.45 20.96 3.09
C ALA A 420 11.95 20.97 2.80
N ARG A 421 11.56 21.26 1.56
CA ARG A 421 10.15 21.15 1.18
C ARG A 421 9.75 19.68 1.16
N ARG A 422 8.62 19.34 1.78
CA ARG A 422 8.05 17.99 1.76
C ARG A 422 7.70 17.60 0.32
N GLY A 423 8.26 16.50 -0.14
CA GLY A 423 8.09 16.00 -1.51
C GLY A 423 9.32 16.23 -2.40
N VAL A 424 9.34 15.55 -3.54
CA VAL A 424 10.38 15.70 -4.58
C VAL A 424 9.73 15.89 -5.95
N GLU A 425 10.52 16.35 -6.91
CA GLU A 425 10.19 16.23 -8.32
C GLU A 425 10.92 15.02 -8.90
N LEU A 426 10.20 14.16 -9.64
CA LEU A 426 10.77 13.02 -10.33
C LEU A 426 10.56 13.18 -11.83
N GLN A 427 11.65 13.07 -12.59
CA GLN A 427 11.63 13.00 -14.05
C GLN A 427 12.01 11.58 -14.45
N GLU A 428 11.25 11.01 -15.40
CA GLU A 428 11.32 9.60 -15.78
C GLU A 428 11.57 9.46 -17.27
N TRP A 429 12.55 8.63 -17.64
CA TRP A 429 12.86 8.24 -19.02
C TRP A 429 12.89 6.70 -19.12
N PRO A 430 11.72 6.04 -19.14
CA PRO A 430 11.61 4.57 -19.11
C PRO A 430 12.19 3.88 -20.36
N ASP A 431 12.24 4.58 -21.51
CA ASP A 431 12.76 4.05 -22.78
C ASP A 431 14.16 4.60 -23.16
N GLY A 432 14.85 5.27 -22.23
CA GLY A 432 16.16 5.86 -22.53
C GLY A 432 17.24 4.79 -22.69
N PRO A 433 18.12 4.86 -23.72
CA PRO A 433 19.23 3.92 -23.83
C PRO A 433 20.04 3.93 -22.52
N ALA A 434 20.38 2.73 -22.04
CA ALA A 434 21.33 2.55 -20.95
C ALA A 434 22.55 3.43 -21.28
N ALA A 435 22.91 4.31 -20.35
CA ALA A 435 24.08 5.16 -20.56
C ALA A 435 25.29 4.25 -20.85
N SER A 436 25.94 4.52 -21.98
CA SER A 436 27.11 3.82 -22.51
C SER A 436 28.27 3.75 -21.53
#